data_AF-A0A023B303-F1
#
_entry.id   AF-A0A023B303-F1
#
_cell.length_a   1.000
_cell.length_b   1.000
_cell.length_c   1.000
_cell.angle_alpha   90.00
_cell.angle_beta   90.00
_cell.angle_gamma   90.00
#
_symmetry.space_group_name_H-M   'P 1'
#
loop_
_entity.id
_entity.type
_entity.pdbx_description
1 polymer ?
#
loop_
_entity_poly.entity_id
_entity_poly.type
_entity_poly.pdbx_seq_one_letter_code
_entity_poly.pdbx_strand_id
1 'polypeptide(L)'
;MRTQQCKSAWLKVDIAGVLAGCGQGQVSSYFSPSAEVPPPPPMKVVVSRRVRDLLLYSNVDEVRPFLEENLENPAKLVEWLEDYYNRPQDKKLSDVMFLIPRRRLEEDERRQVESPRQEASKEQLNVPIETDGGQSCSDQGVPALVHWARCHANRDALSPAQYLRNLAILARWFPEAAYKLARMWFEQDAPMFTSSEFVPDLSVGRQRLRQVSLLWLGGDPNGFSDPLSDSISDAVGGYISDIGGSRQRGNAISCLHIDDVKEGYSTTLQSLDKLKGKHRRQHLERRYKSAYKGCAELFLATYFPEVVRGMRRQRIHIPPRLRGRPFAFPVGHTTKVFRRANYRSYDLREWAWMEELLVRTMLDKLIAVRAASTNETPEVIAAALQRPEPFTVSLSKEELYETYNRATDEVASQVAAEQASAYASRVALAFMTTAYNHCSVMDAA
;
A
#
# COMPACT_ATOMS: atom_id res chain seq x y z
N MET A 1 -4.75 -18.43 4.35
CA MET A 1 -4.22 -19.26 5.44
C MET A 1 -2.88 -18.68 5.88
N ARG A 2 -2.85 -17.93 6.99
CA ARG A 2 -1.60 -17.50 7.63
C ARG A 2 -1.09 -18.66 8.48
N THR A 3 0.21 -18.95 8.49
CA THR A 3 0.81 -19.85 9.48
C THR A 3 0.67 -19.22 10.87
N GLN A 4 -0.40 -19.59 11.59
CA GLN A 4 -0.71 -19.14 12.96
C GLN A 4 0.44 -19.39 13.96
N GLN A 5 1.36 -20.31 13.67
CA GLN A 5 2.38 -20.80 14.59
C GLN A 5 3.42 -19.75 15.02
N CYS A 6 3.59 -18.65 14.29
CA CYS A 6 4.53 -17.59 14.68
C CYS A 6 3.82 -16.30 15.12
N LYS A 7 2.48 -16.22 15.04
CA LYS A 7 1.70 -14.98 15.24
C LYS A 7 1.93 -14.33 16.61
N SER A 8 2.16 -15.14 17.65
CA SER A 8 2.49 -14.67 19.01
C SER A 8 3.92 -14.12 19.15
N ALA A 9 4.88 -14.63 18.38
CA ALA A 9 6.23 -14.08 18.32
C ALA A 9 6.27 -12.79 17.49
N TRP A 10 5.49 -12.72 16.41
CA TRP A 10 5.34 -11.51 15.60
C TRP A 10 4.67 -10.36 16.36
N LEU A 11 3.66 -10.65 17.20
CA LEU A 11 3.02 -9.68 18.10
C LEU A 11 3.93 -9.18 19.24
N LYS A 12 5.02 -9.88 19.54
CA LYS A 12 6.05 -9.45 20.51
C LYS A 12 7.21 -8.69 19.84
N VAL A 13 7.28 -8.68 18.51
CA VAL A 13 8.40 -8.09 17.75
C VAL A 13 7.94 -6.87 16.92
N ASP A 14 6.66 -6.51 16.97
CA ASP A 14 6.10 -5.20 16.60
C ASP A 14 6.66 -4.61 15.28
N ILE A 15 6.02 -4.96 14.16
CA ILE A 15 6.57 -4.78 12.80
C ILE A 15 5.80 -3.74 11.97
N ALA A 16 6.41 -2.58 11.70
CA ALA A 16 6.04 -1.64 10.63
C ALA A 16 7.28 -1.25 9.79
N GLY A 17 7.08 -0.90 8.50
CA GLY A 17 8.04 -1.06 7.38
C GLY A 17 9.36 -0.28 7.34
N VAL A 18 10.18 -0.59 6.31
CA VAL A 18 11.15 0.24 5.51
C VAL A 18 12.10 -0.67 4.66
N LEU A 19 12.71 -0.21 3.54
CA LEU A 19 13.78 -0.93 2.77
C LEU A 19 14.78 -0.02 2.01
N ALA A 20 16.10 -0.31 2.13
CA ALA A 20 17.29 0.00 1.25
C ALA A 20 18.18 1.30 1.25
N GLY A 21 19.51 1.09 1.16
CA GLY A 21 20.62 2.06 1.23
C GLY A 21 21.94 1.39 1.65
N CYS A 22 22.84 1.10 0.70
CA CYS A 22 24.18 0.52 0.94
C CYS A 22 25.25 1.17 0.03
N GLY A 23 26.44 1.38 0.61
CA GLY A 23 27.76 1.59 -0.02
C GLY A 23 28.74 2.09 1.05
N GLN A 24 29.98 1.63 1.22
CA GLN A 24 30.93 0.94 0.33
C GLN A 24 31.66 -0.22 1.06
N GLY A 25 31.98 -1.30 0.34
CA GLY A 25 32.91 -2.34 0.80
C GLY A 25 33.96 -2.60 -0.29
N GLN A 26 35.23 -2.53 0.08
CA GLN A 26 36.40 -2.69 -0.79
C GLN A 26 36.41 -4.06 -1.49
N VAL A 27 36.81 -4.02 -2.76
CA VAL A 27 37.00 -5.17 -3.64
C VAL A 27 38.44 -5.69 -3.43
N SER A 28 38.59 -6.90 -2.90
CA SER A 28 39.87 -7.62 -2.91
C SER A 28 39.83 -8.71 -3.96
N SER A 29 40.82 -8.71 -4.85
CA SER A 29 41.00 -9.64 -5.96
C SER A 29 41.87 -10.81 -5.55
N TYR A 30 41.31 -12.01 -5.47
CA TYR A 30 42.09 -13.25 -5.51
C TYR A 30 41.35 -14.30 -6.34
N PHE A 31 42.02 -14.80 -7.37
CA PHE A 31 41.62 -15.94 -8.18
C PHE A 31 42.81 -16.90 -8.26
N SER A 32 42.55 -18.18 -7.98
CA SER A 32 43.36 -19.30 -8.47
C SER A 32 42.45 -20.55 -8.56
N PRO A 33 42.48 -21.34 -9.64
CA PRO A 33 41.63 -22.53 -9.79
C PRO A 33 42.41 -23.83 -9.57
N SER A 34 41.65 -24.87 -9.19
CA SER A 34 41.92 -26.32 -9.39
C SER A 34 42.10 -27.13 -8.10
N ALA A 35 41.04 -27.84 -7.72
CA ALA A 35 41.04 -29.25 -7.33
C ALA A 35 39.58 -29.70 -7.15
N GLU A 36 39.32 -31.01 -7.31
CA GLU A 36 38.01 -31.66 -7.18
C GLU A 36 37.22 -31.13 -5.99
N VAL A 37 36.02 -30.63 -6.28
CA VAL A 37 35.26 -29.82 -5.33
C VAL A 37 34.38 -30.78 -4.51
N PRO A 38 34.64 -30.96 -3.20
CA PRO A 38 33.70 -31.65 -2.31
C PRO A 38 32.32 -30.97 -2.38
N PRO A 39 31.22 -31.66 -2.05
CA PRO A 39 29.89 -31.07 -2.08
C PRO A 39 29.93 -29.71 -1.35
N PRO A 40 29.41 -28.65 -1.99
CA PRO A 40 29.57 -27.30 -1.47
C PRO A 40 29.00 -27.25 -0.05
N PRO A 41 29.72 -26.67 0.93
CA PRO A 41 29.20 -26.54 2.27
C PRO A 41 27.87 -25.78 2.26
N PRO A 42 26.94 -26.09 3.19
CA PRO A 42 25.66 -25.41 3.26
C PRO A 42 25.87 -23.89 3.33
N MET A 43 25.07 -23.15 2.55
CA MET A 43 25.17 -21.71 2.50
C MET A 43 24.67 -21.12 3.82
N LYS A 44 25.50 -20.28 4.42
CA LYS A 44 25.09 -19.46 5.56
C LYS A 44 24.44 -18.18 5.04
N VAL A 45 23.12 -18.10 5.16
CA VAL A 45 22.38 -16.87 4.97
C VAL A 45 22.49 -16.05 6.24
N VAL A 46 23.16 -14.91 6.14
CA VAL A 46 23.20 -13.92 7.23
C VAL A 46 22.15 -12.87 6.96
N VAL A 47 21.15 -12.79 7.84
CA VAL A 47 20.21 -11.69 7.88
C VAL A 47 20.97 -10.47 8.38
N SER A 48 21.16 -9.50 7.50
CA SER A 48 21.93 -8.29 7.84
C SER A 48 21.28 -7.55 9.00
N ARG A 49 22.10 -6.87 9.81
CA ARG A 49 21.65 -5.92 10.85
C ARG A 49 20.57 -4.98 10.33
N ARG A 50 20.65 -4.58 9.07
CA ARG A 50 19.63 -3.75 8.43
C ARG A 50 18.29 -4.46 8.29
N VAL A 51 18.24 -5.66 7.72
CA VAL A 51 17.00 -6.45 7.59
C VAL A 51 16.38 -6.77 8.96
N ARG A 52 17.23 -6.90 9.98
CA ARG A 52 16.83 -7.01 11.38
C ARG A 52 16.28 -5.71 11.96
N ASP A 53 16.92 -4.57 11.74
CA ASP A 53 16.44 -3.26 12.19
C ASP A 53 15.14 -2.86 11.48
N LEU A 54 14.85 -3.40 10.28
CA LEU A 54 13.55 -3.29 9.58
C LEU A 54 12.41 -4.06 10.24
N LEU A 55 12.74 -5.09 11.03
CA LEU A 55 11.75 -5.84 11.82
C LEU A 55 11.39 -5.10 13.11
N LEU A 56 12.36 -4.42 13.72
CA LEU A 56 12.23 -3.88 15.08
C LEU A 56 11.61 -2.47 15.14
N TYR A 57 11.25 -1.88 13.99
CA TYR A 57 10.77 -0.50 13.93
C TYR A 57 9.24 -0.41 13.96
N SER A 58 8.64 -0.62 15.12
CA SER A 58 7.38 0.04 15.45
C SER A 58 7.30 0.35 16.94
N ASN A 59 7.08 1.63 17.26
CA ASN A 59 6.97 2.12 18.63
C ASN A 59 5.54 1.88 19.14
N VAL A 60 5.08 0.63 19.08
CA VAL A 60 3.69 0.25 19.30
C VAL A 60 3.37 0.10 20.79
N ASP A 61 4.37 -0.14 21.64
CA ASP A 61 4.19 -0.23 23.10
C ASP A 61 3.62 1.05 23.75
N GLU A 62 3.94 2.24 23.23
CA GLU A 62 3.34 3.51 23.69
C GLU A 62 1.98 3.79 23.04
N VAL A 63 1.80 3.32 21.80
CA VAL A 63 0.64 3.67 20.95
C VAL A 63 -0.54 2.76 21.24
N ARG A 64 -0.31 1.45 21.41
CA ARG A 64 -1.37 0.43 21.53
C ARG A 64 -2.25 0.62 22.77
N PRO A 65 -1.71 0.80 23.99
CA PRO A 65 -2.56 0.98 25.18
C PRO A 65 -3.41 2.24 25.06
N PHE A 66 -2.85 3.32 24.51
CA PHE A 66 -3.58 4.56 24.30
C PHE A 66 -4.70 4.43 23.25
N LEU A 67 -4.43 3.75 22.12
CA LEU A 67 -5.44 3.47 21.10
C LEU A 67 -6.58 2.59 21.64
N GLU A 68 -6.26 1.57 22.42
CA GLU A 68 -7.25 0.67 23.04
C GLU A 68 -8.13 1.40 24.06
N GLU A 69 -7.54 2.29 24.88
CA GLU A 69 -8.28 3.08 25.88
C GLU A 69 -9.15 4.19 25.26
N ASN A 70 -8.77 4.71 24.09
CA ASN A 70 -9.40 5.88 23.50
C ASN A 70 -10.08 5.59 22.15
N LEU A 71 -10.29 4.33 21.79
CA LEU A 71 -10.87 3.93 20.49
C LEU A 71 -12.24 4.57 20.23
N GLU A 72 -13.03 4.76 21.30
CA GLU A 72 -14.35 5.38 21.28
C GLU A 72 -14.31 6.91 21.43
N ASN A 73 -13.12 7.51 21.65
CA ASN A 73 -12.94 8.95 21.83
C ASN A 73 -12.06 9.54 20.71
N PRO A 74 -12.64 9.79 19.52
CA PRO A 74 -11.90 10.28 18.36
C PRO A 74 -11.22 11.63 18.60
N ALA A 75 -11.76 12.49 19.47
CA ALA A 75 -11.17 13.78 19.82
C ALA A 75 -9.84 13.61 20.59
N LYS A 76 -9.83 12.74 21.62
CA LYS A 76 -8.61 12.42 22.38
C LYS A 76 -7.55 11.73 21.52
N LEU A 77 -7.98 10.87 20.59
CA LEU A 77 -7.08 10.24 19.62
C LEU A 77 -6.39 11.29 18.74
N VAL A 78 -7.13 12.26 18.22
CA VAL A 78 -6.57 13.35 17.40
C VAL A 78 -5.59 14.20 18.22
N GLU A 79 -5.98 14.63 19.43
CA GLU A 79 -5.14 15.46 20.31
C GLU A 79 -3.84 14.79 20.73
N TRP A 80 -3.90 13.52 21.15
CA TRP A 80 -2.72 12.75 21.52
C TRP A 80 -1.79 12.55 20.34
N LEU A 81 -2.33 12.34 19.14
CA LEU A 81 -1.52 12.18 17.94
C LEU A 81 -0.86 13.49 17.53
N GLU A 82 -1.55 14.61 17.63
CA GLU A 82 -0.95 15.93 17.43
C GLU A 82 0.21 16.16 18.43
N ASP A 83 0.04 15.83 19.71
CA ASP A 83 1.11 15.93 20.70
C ASP A 83 2.28 14.97 20.41
N TYR A 84 1.99 13.68 20.20
CA TYR A 84 2.97 12.63 19.93
C TYR A 84 3.87 12.95 18.72
N TYR A 85 3.29 13.50 17.65
CA TYR A 85 4.01 13.87 16.43
C TYR A 85 4.76 15.20 16.52
N ASN A 86 4.42 16.06 17.49
CA ASN A 86 5.11 17.32 17.72
C ASN A 86 6.28 17.18 18.72
N ARG A 87 6.44 16.02 19.37
CA ARG A 87 7.59 15.73 20.23
C ARG A 87 8.89 15.67 19.39
N PRO A 88 9.97 16.33 19.83
CA PRO A 88 11.26 16.25 19.13
C PRO A 88 11.78 14.81 19.16
N GLN A 89 11.72 14.13 18.01
CA GLN A 89 12.32 12.80 17.88
C GLN A 89 13.85 12.92 17.69
N ASP A 90 14.57 11.95 18.26
CA ASP A 90 16.02 11.92 18.31
C ASP A 90 16.65 12.14 16.91
N LYS A 91 17.41 13.24 16.75
CA LYS A 91 17.99 13.69 15.46
C LYS A 91 18.93 12.67 14.79
N LYS A 92 19.45 11.70 15.55
CA LYS A 92 20.45 10.70 15.08
C LYS A 92 19.99 9.78 13.95
N LEU A 93 18.69 9.70 13.66
CA LEU A 93 18.14 8.85 12.59
C LEU A 93 17.93 9.56 11.23
N SER A 94 18.09 10.88 11.18
CA SER A 94 17.86 11.67 9.95
C SER A 94 18.98 11.52 8.91
N ASP A 95 20.20 11.19 9.34
CA ASP A 95 21.39 11.15 8.46
C ASP A 95 21.64 9.78 7.80
N VAL A 96 20.90 8.72 8.18
CA VAL A 96 21.18 7.34 7.72
C VAL A 96 20.07 6.75 6.82
N MET A 97 18.96 7.46 6.61
CA MET A 97 17.77 6.90 5.93
C MET A 97 17.15 7.85 4.90
N PHE A 98 17.43 7.61 3.61
CA PHE A 98 16.67 8.21 2.49
C PHE A 98 15.35 7.46 2.20
N LEU A 99 14.85 6.69 3.17
CA LEU A 99 13.70 5.83 3.01
C LEU A 99 12.60 6.32 3.93
N ILE A 100 11.47 6.58 3.32
CA ILE A 100 10.31 7.09 4.01
C ILE A 100 9.34 5.92 4.08
N PRO A 101 9.14 5.31 5.26
CA PRO A 101 8.07 4.33 5.42
C PRO A 101 6.77 4.94 4.89
N ARG A 102 5.85 4.11 4.40
CA ARG A 102 4.47 4.55 4.09
C ARG A 102 3.92 5.47 5.19
N ARG A 103 4.19 5.13 6.46
CA ARG A 103 3.89 5.92 7.66
C ARG A 103 4.49 7.34 7.73
N ARG A 104 5.76 7.53 7.33
CA ARG A 104 6.36 8.88 7.25
C ARG A 104 5.91 9.61 5.99
N LEU A 105 5.60 8.89 4.89
CA LEU A 105 5.08 9.49 3.66
C LEU A 105 3.73 10.17 3.95
N GLU A 106 2.89 9.42 4.67
CA GLU A 106 1.62 9.84 5.26
C GLU A 106 1.77 11.11 6.13
N GLU A 107 2.85 11.22 6.91
CA GLU A 107 3.09 12.36 7.82
C GLU A 107 3.34 13.69 7.08
N ASP A 108 4.26 13.77 6.10
CA ASP A 108 4.45 15.07 5.40
C ASP A 108 3.31 15.36 4.42
N GLU A 109 2.59 14.37 3.91
CA GLU A 109 1.39 14.62 3.11
C GLU A 109 0.30 15.26 3.97
N ARG A 110 0.14 14.82 5.22
CA ARG A 110 -0.71 15.50 6.21
C ARG A 110 -0.26 16.94 6.44
N ARG A 111 1.03 17.16 6.69
CA ARG A 111 1.60 18.51 6.87
C ARG A 111 1.36 19.43 5.67
N GLN A 112 1.41 18.90 4.44
CA GLN A 112 1.15 19.68 3.22
C GLN A 112 -0.34 20.07 3.07
N VAL A 113 -1.27 19.24 3.55
CA VAL A 113 -2.71 19.53 3.52
C VAL A 113 -3.13 20.47 4.66
N GLU A 114 -2.50 20.37 5.83
CA GLU A 114 -2.83 21.17 7.02
C GLU A 114 -2.20 22.57 7.03
N SER A 115 -1.17 22.82 6.21
CA SER A 115 -0.35 24.05 6.23
C SER A 115 -1.06 25.39 5.94
N PRO A 116 -2.32 25.50 5.45
CA PRO A 116 -3.00 26.79 5.38
C PRO A 116 -4.08 27.06 6.45
N ARG A 117 -4.42 26.14 7.35
CA ARG A 117 -5.66 26.25 8.17
C ARG A 117 -5.50 26.28 9.70
N GLN A 118 -4.29 26.39 10.24
CA GLN A 118 -4.10 26.53 11.69
C GLN A 118 -4.37 27.95 12.19
N GLU A 119 -5.62 28.41 12.10
CA GLU A 119 -6.10 29.60 12.82
C GLU A 119 -7.65 29.67 12.84
N ALA A 120 -8.34 28.61 13.28
CA ALA A 120 -9.73 28.74 13.77
C ALA A 120 -10.25 27.46 14.46
N SER A 121 -10.73 27.68 15.70
CA SER A 121 -11.80 26.92 16.38
C SER A 121 -11.46 25.59 17.04
N LYS A 122 -11.31 25.65 18.38
CA LYS A 122 -11.54 24.53 19.30
C LYS A 122 -12.96 24.67 19.88
N GLU A 123 -13.85 23.72 19.61
CA GLU A 123 -15.08 23.52 20.38
C GLU A 123 -15.33 22.02 20.58
N GLN A 124 -15.75 21.65 21.79
CA GLN A 124 -15.84 20.28 22.30
C GLN A 124 -17.20 19.65 21.98
N LEU A 125 -17.23 18.35 21.65
CA LEU A 125 -18.47 17.55 21.61
C LEU A 125 -18.21 16.08 22.00
N ASN A 126 -19.05 15.54 22.89
CA ASN A 126 -19.07 14.13 23.33
C ASN A 126 -20.34 13.44 22.80
N VAL A 127 -20.20 12.28 22.15
CA VAL A 127 -21.31 11.36 21.82
C VAL A 127 -20.80 9.90 21.89
N PRO A 128 -21.52 8.94 22.49
CA PRO A 128 -21.13 7.53 22.52
C PRO A 128 -21.60 6.77 21.27
N ILE A 129 -20.85 5.76 20.82
CA ILE A 129 -21.19 4.88 19.69
C ILE A 129 -20.90 3.42 20.06
N GLU A 130 -21.87 2.52 19.80
CA GLU A 130 -21.69 1.06 19.82
C GLU A 130 -21.07 0.57 18.50
N THR A 131 -20.03 -0.27 18.56
CA THR A 131 -19.45 -0.96 17.40
C THR A 131 -19.71 -2.45 17.44
N ASP A 132 -20.36 -2.98 16.40
CA ASP A 132 -20.52 -4.41 16.16
C ASP A 132 -19.27 -5.01 15.48
N GLY A 133 -18.97 -6.26 15.81
CA GLY A 133 -17.61 -6.80 15.85
C GLY A 133 -16.92 -7.17 14.52
N GLY A 134 -15.59 -7.05 14.55
CA GLY A 134 -14.72 -8.18 14.18
C GLY A 134 -14.11 -8.21 12.76
N GLN A 135 -13.17 -7.30 12.47
CA GLN A 135 -12.05 -7.59 11.57
C GLN A 135 -10.81 -6.79 12.01
N SER A 136 -9.79 -7.48 12.55
CA SER A 136 -8.55 -6.87 13.02
C SER A 136 -7.77 -6.23 11.87
N CYS A 137 -7.90 -4.91 11.69
CA CYS A 137 -7.07 -4.09 10.84
C CYS A 137 -5.68 -3.94 11.47
N SER A 138 -4.78 -4.89 11.21
CA SER A 138 -3.37 -4.78 11.61
C SER A 138 -2.71 -3.56 10.94
N ASP A 139 -2.19 -2.65 11.77
CA ASP A 139 -1.18 -1.63 11.50
C ASP A 139 -1.46 -0.68 10.34
N GLN A 140 -2.57 0.04 10.47
CA GLN A 140 -2.98 1.11 9.59
C GLN A 140 -2.33 2.44 10.01
N GLY A 141 -1.81 3.17 9.03
CA GLY A 141 -1.14 4.46 9.23
C GLY A 141 -1.97 5.41 10.09
N VAL A 142 -1.41 5.80 11.22
CA VAL A 142 -2.02 6.70 12.20
C VAL A 142 -2.62 7.98 11.57
N PRO A 143 -1.98 8.67 10.60
CA PRO A 143 -2.59 9.82 9.93
C PRO A 143 -3.89 9.50 9.20
N ALA A 144 -4.00 8.30 8.62
CA ALA A 144 -5.19 7.89 7.90
C ALA A 144 -6.33 7.49 8.86
N LEU A 145 -6.01 6.97 10.05
CA LEU A 145 -6.98 6.77 11.14
C LEU A 145 -7.50 8.10 11.69
N VAL A 146 -6.62 9.09 11.89
CA VAL A 146 -7.01 10.45 12.29
C VAL A 146 -7.93 11.07 11.26
N HIS A 147 -7.54 10.99 9.98
CA HIS A 147 -8.34 11.54 8.91
C HIS A 147 -9.71 10.84 8.83
N TRP A 148 -9.74 9.51 8.96
CA TRP A 148 -10.99 8.74 9.04
C TRP A 148 -11.87 9.20 10.21
N ALA A 149 -11.32 9.28 11.43
CA ALA A 149 -12.03 9.71 12.63
C ALA A 149 -12.58 11.13 12.45
N ARG A 150 -11.78 12.04 11.89
CA ARG A 150 -12.19 13.42 11.58
C ARG A 150 -13.31 13.47 10.54
N CYS A 151 -13.22 12.69 9.47
CA CYS A 151 -14.28 12.62 8.44
C CYS A 151 -15.59 12.13 9.02
N HIS A 152 -15.52 11.14 9.91
CA HIS A 152 -16.68 10.54 10.55
C HIS A 152 -17.31 11.48 11.57
N ALA A 153 -16.50 12.05 12.48
CA ALA A 153 -16.97 12.94 13.54
C ALA A 153 -17.63 14.23 13.01
N ASN A 154 -17.21 14.70 11.82
CA ASN A 154 -17.73 15.91 11.21
C ASN A 154 -18.73 15.64 10.08
N ARG A 155 -19.23 14.41 9.91
CA ARG A 155 -20.08 14.05 8.74
C ARG A 155 -21.22 15.04 8.53
N ASP A 156 -21.96 15.36 9.59
CA ASP A 156 -23.16 16.21 9.50
C ASP A 156 -22.84 17.69 9.26
N ALA A 157 -21.60 18.11 9.54
CA ALA A 157 -21.13 19.48 9.32
C ALA A 157 -20.46 19.67 7.95
N LEU A 158 -20.15 18.59 7.23
CA LEU A 158 -19.48 18.66 5.94
C LEU A 158 -20.51 18.72 4.81
N SER A 159 -20.28 19.62 3.85
CA SER A 159 -21.01 19.53 2.58
C SER A 159 -20.66 18.21 1.87
N PRO A 160 -21.56 17.66 1.05
CA PRO A 160 -21.28 16.46 0.24
C PRO A 160 -19.96 16.52 -0.54
N ALA A 161 -19.66 17.67 -1.14
CA ALA A 161 -18.42 17.89 -1.88
C ALA A 161 -17.18 17.82 -0.99
N GLN A 162 -17.22 18.44 0.19
CA GLN A 162 -16.15 18.35 1.18
C GLN A 162 -16.01 16.92 1.72
N TYR A 163 -17.13 16.22 1.94
CA TYR A 163 -17.13 14.83 2.39
C TYR A 163 -16.46 13.91 1.36
N LEU A 164 -16.83 14.00 0.08
CA LEU A 164 -16.20 13.23 -1.00
C LEU A 164 -14.71 13.56 -1.16
N ARG A 165 -14.32 14.83 -1.03
CA ARG A 165 -12.90 15.25 -1.07
C ARG A 165 -12.11 14.67 0.10
N ASN A 166 -12.69 14.67 1.28
CA ASN A 166 -12.14 14.05 2.47
C ASN A 166 -12.01 12.52 2.31
N LEU A 167 -13.00 11.86 1.70
CA LEU A 167 -12.92 10.45 1.35
C LEU A 167 -11.86 10.17 0.27
N ALA A 168 -11.60 11.10 -0.66
CA ALA A 168 -10.53 10.95 -1.65
C ALA A 168 -9.14 10.91 -0.99
N ILE A 169 -8.95 11.71 0.06
CA ILE A 169 -7.75 11.64 0.90
C ILE A 169 -7.69 10.25 1.57
N LEU A 170 -8.76 9.80 2.21
CA LEU A 170 -8.83 8.47 2.84
C LEU A 170 -8.54 7.32 1.86
N ALA A 171 -9.07 7.41 0.63
CA ALA A 171 -8.94 6.38 -0.40
C ALA A 171 -7.50 6.17 -0.89
N ARG A 172 -6.59 7.10 -0.59
CA ARG A 172 -5.15 6.91 -0.82
C ARG A 172 -4.62 5.71 -0.03
N TRP A 173 -5.14 5.52 1.18
CA TRP A 173 -4.68 4.49 2.10
C TRP A 173 -5.67 3.34 2.27
N PHE A 174 -6.97 3.67 2.32
CA PHE A 174 -8.07 2.72 2.56
C PHE A 174 -9.17 2.89 1.51
N PRO A 175 -8.87 2.59 0.23
CA PRO A 175 -9.83 2.75 -0.86
C PRO A 175 -11.12 1.96 -0.65
N GLU A 176 -11.04 0.75 -0.08
CA GLU A 176 -12.23 -0.07 0.20
C GLU A 176 -13.11 0.55 1.31
N ALA A 177 -12.50 1.05 2.39
CA ALA A 177 -13.24 1.72 3.46
C ALA A 177 -13.86 3.04 2.97
N ALA A 178 -13.10 3.83 2.21
CA ALA A 178 -13.60 5.03 1.57
C ALA A 178 -14.77 4.74 0.62
N TYR A 179 -14.68 3.65 -0.17
CA TYR A 179 -15.76 3.18 -1.02
C TYR A 179 -17.00 2.79 -0.24
N LYS A 180 -16.87 1.99 0.83
CA LYS A 180 -18.02 1.60 1.68
C LYS A 180 -18.72 2.82 2.27
N LEU A 181 -17.95 3.78 2.80
CA LEU A 181 -18.48 5.04 3.34
C LEU A 181 -19.17 5.87 2.26
N ALA A 182 -18.49 6.08 1.13
CA ALA A 182 -19.05 6.82 0.00
C ALA A 182 -20.33 6.17 -0.51
N ARG A 183 -20.38 4.84 -0.59
CA ARG A 183 -21.54 4.09 -1.07
C ARG A 183 -22.74 4.20 -0.13
N MET A 184 -22.54 4.01 1.17
CA MET A 184 -23.63 4.17 2.15
C MET A 184 -24.21 5.59 2.07
N TRP A 185 -23.34 6.59 2.01
CA TRP A 185 -23.75 7.98 1.83
C TRP A 185 -24.45 8.21 0.48
N PHE A 186 -23.91 7.65 -0.60
CA PHE A 186 -24.43 7.82 -1.95
C PHE A 186 -25.82 7.22 -2.13
N GLU A 187 -26.08 6.06 -1.53
CA GLU A 187 -27.41 5.42 -1.54
C GLU A 187 -28.44 6.18 -0.67
N GLN A 188 -28.00 6.86 0.39
CA GLN A 188 -28.88 7.60 1.33
C GLN A 188 -29.18 9.03 0.87
N ASP A 189 -28.15 9.75 0.41
CA ASP A 189 -28.15 11.20 0.37
C ASP A 189 -27.92 11.78 -1.04
N ALA A 190 -27.42 10.99 -2.01
CA ALA A 190 -27.08 11.54 -3.31
C ALA A 190 -28.36 11.95 -4.08
N PRO A 191 -28.37 13.15 -4.72
CA PRO A 191 -29.52 13.63 -5.50
C PRO A 191 -30.04 12.64 -6.54
N MET A 192 -29.14 11.83 -7.12
CA MET A 192 -29.49 10.74 -8.03
C MET A 192 -30.49 9.74 -7.44
N PHE A 193 -30.44 9.45 -6.14
CA PHE A 193 -31.32 8.48 -5.49
C PHE A 193 -32.45 9.16 -4.71
N THR A 194 -32.22 10.37 -4.20
CA THR A 194 -33.19 11.08 -3.35
C THR A 194 -34.14 11.99 -4.13
N SER A 195 -33.76 12.45 -5.32
CA SER A 195 -34.59 13.30 -6.18
C SER A 195 -35.10 12.53 -7.40
N SER A 196 -36.38 12.68 -7.70
CA SER A 196 -37.00 12.19 -8.94
C SER A 196 -36.73 13.10 -10.14
N GLU A 197 -36.24 14.33 -9.91
CA GLU A 197 -36.00 15.33 -10.95
C GLU A 197 -34.52 15.43 -11.34
N PHE A 198 -33.62 14.87 -10.53
CA PHE A 198 -32.20 14.93 -10.79
C PHE A 198 -31.80 13.96 -11.91
N VAL A 199 -31.24 14.52 -12.98
CA VAL A 199 -30.60 13.77 -14.06
C VAL A 199 -29.09 13.98 -13.96
N PRO A 200 -28.28 12.92 -13.74
CA PRO A 200 -26.83 13.08 -13.76
C PRO A 200 -26.35 13.53 -15.13
N ASP A 201 -25.37 14.43 -15.17
CA ASP A 201 -24.68 14.77 -16.41
C ASP A 201 -23.76 13.61 -16.82
N LEU A 202 -24.25 12.75 -17.70
CA LEU A 202 -23.48 11.64 -18.27
C LEU A 202 -22.55 12.09 -19.42
N SER A 203 -22.55 13.37 -19.82
CA SER A 203 -21.72 13.90 -20.90
C SER A 203 -20.28 14.24 -20.46
N VAL A 204 -19.79 13.59 -19.39
CA VAL A 204 -18.49 13.88 -18.80
C VAL A 204 -17.35 13.61 -19.78
N GLY A 205 -16.75 14.68 -20.31
CA GLY A 205 -15.62 14.58 -21.23
C GLY A 205 -14.40 13.89 -20.62
N ARG A 206 -13.56 13.29 -21.48
CA ARG A 206 -12.38 12.51 -21.07
C ARG A 206 -11.45 13.25 -20.11
N GLN A 207 -11.24 14.55 -20.32
CA GLN A 207 -10.40 15.37 -19.44
C GLN A 207 -10.95 15.43 -18.01
N ARG A 208 -12.27 15.55 -17.85
CA ARG A 208 -12.92 15.59 -16.52
C ARG A 208 -12.84 14.23 -15.83
N LEU A 209 -13.07 13.14 -16.56
CA LEU A 209 -12.88 11.78 -16.05
C LEU A 209 -11.45 11.56 -15.54
N ARG A 210 -10.47 12.17 -16.22
CA ARG A 210 -9.07 12.17 -15.79
C ARG A 210 -8.85 12.91 -14.49
N GLN A 211 -9.43 14.09 -14.34
CA GLN A 211 -9.31 14.86 -13.11
C GLN A 211 -9.97 14.15 -11.91
N VAL A 212 -11.14 13.53 -12.13
CA VAL A 212 -11.81 12.70 -11.10
C VAL A 212 -10.94 11.48 -10.76
N SER A 213 -10.35 10.82 -11.74
CA SER A 213 -9.44 9.69 -11.49
C SER A 213 -8.20 10.11 -10.70
N LEU A 214 -7.63 11.27 -11.02
CA LEU A 214 -6.50 11.86 -10.31
C LEU A 214 -6.83 12.22 -8.86
N LEU A 215 -8.02 12.75 -8.61
CA LEU A 215 -8.52 13.00 -7.26
C LEU A 215 -8.47 11.72 -6.41
N TRP A 216 -8.97 10.59 -6.93
CA TRP A 216 -9.03 9.32 -6.19
C TRP A 216 -7.70 8.54 -6.12
N LEU A 217 -6.70 8.90 -6.96
CA LEU A 217 -5.37 8.27 -6.96
C LEU A 217 -4.31 9.05 -6.17
N GLY A 218 -4.34 10.37 -6.26
CA GLY A 218 -3.30 11.27 -5.74
C GLY A 218 -3.82 12.37 -4.83
N GLY A 219 -5.15 12.56 -4.72
CA GLY A 219 -5.75 13.65 -3.96
C GLY A 219 -5.60 15.03 -4.63
N ASP A 220 -4.96 15.10 -5.80
CA ASP A 220 -4.77 16.32 -6.56
C ASP A 220 -5.36 16.13 -7.97
N PRO A 221 -6.51 16.75 -8.27
CA PRO A 221 -7.14 16.63 -9.58
C PRO A 221 -6.33 17.26 -10.72
N ASN A 222 -5.38 18.14 -10.39
CA ASN A 222 -4.48 18.80 -11.34
C ASN A 222 -3.11 18.11 -11.43
N GLY A 223 -2.97 16.95 -10.79
CA GLY A 223 -1.73 16.18 -10.80
C GLY A 223 -1.34 15.69 -12.19
N PHE A 224 -0.08 15.25 -12.32
CA PHE A 224 0.37 14.57 -13.52
C PHE A 224 -0.39 13.26 -13.70
N SER A 225 -0.94 13.04 -14.88
CA SER A 225 -1.48 11.72 -15.19
C SER A 225 -0.38 10.70 -15.37
N ASP A 226 -0.72 9.49 -14.95
CA ASP A 226 0.06 8.30 -15.11
C ASP A 226 -0.80 7.25 -15.83
N PRO A 227 -0.20 6.15 -16.31
CA PRO A 227 -0.96 5.11 -17.00
C PRO A 227 -2.11 4.53 -16.18
N LEU A 228 -2.06 4.64 -14.85
CA LEU A 228 -3.14 4.15 -14.00
C LEU A 228 -4.32 5.13 -13.95
N SER A 229 -4.07 6.43 -13.84
CA SER A 229 -5.15 7.43 -13.89
C SER A 229 -5.86 7.42 -15.24
N ASP A 230 -5.11 7.23 -16.34
CA ASP A 230 -5.71 7.02 -17.65
C ASP A 230 -6.53 5.72 -17.70
N SER A 231 -6.02 4.61 -17.12
CA SER A 231 -6.76 3.35 -17.02
C SER A 231 -8.05 3.46 -16.20
N ILE A 232 -8.06 4.21 -15.09
CA ILE A 232 -9.28 4.47 -14.32
C ILE A 232 -10.24 5.33 -15.14
N SER A 233 -9.74 6.38 -15.80
CA SER A 233 -10.54 7.27 -16.63
C SER A 233 -11.23 6.54 -17.76
N ASP A 234 -10.47 5.70 -18.48
CA ASP A 234 -10.99 4.89 -19.58
C ASP A 234 -11.99 3.84 -19.07
N ALA A 235 -11.78 3.28 -17.88
CA ALA A 235 -12.75 2.37 -17.24
C ALA A 235 -14.06 3.09 -16.92
N VAL A 236 -14.01 4.23 -16.23
CA VAL A 236 -15.20 5.04 -15.89
C VAL A 236 -15.92 5.51 -17.16
N GLY A 237 -15.18 5.98 -18.17
CA GLY A 237 -15.73 6.41 -19.45
C GLY A 237 -16.42 5.28 -20.22
N GLY A 238 -15.87 4.06 -20.17
CA GLY A 238 -16.52 2.86 -20.70
C GLY A 238 -17.88 2.61 -20.04
N TYR A 239 -17.96 2.69 -18.71
CA TYR A 239 -19.22 2.48 -17.98
C TYR A 239 -20.28 3.54 -18.28
N ILE A 240 -19.89 4.81 -18.32
CA ILE A 240 -20.79 5.90 -18.70
C ILE A 240 -21.30 5.68 -20.14
N SER A 241 -20.41 5.26 -21.04
CA SER A 241 -20.76 4.95 -22.42
C SER A 241 -21.67 3.73 -22.53
N ASP A 242 -21.52 2.70 -21.69
CA ASP A 242 -22.40 1.53 -21.69
C ASP A 242 -23.82 1.89 -21.22
N ILE A 243 -23.93 2.76 -20.20
CA ILE A 243 -25.21 3.28 -19.71
C ILE A 243 -25.90 4.14 -20.79
N GLY A 244 -25.16 5.02 -21.48
CA GLY A 244 -25.71 5.86 -22.54
C GLY A 244 -25.92 5.15 -23.89
N GLY A 245 -25.02 4.24 -24.25
CA GLY A 245 -24.91 3.61 -25.57
C GLY A 245 -25.78 2.37 -25.76
N SER A 246 -26.16 1.68 -24.67
CA SER A 246 -27.16 0.60 -24.73
C SER A 246 -28.54 1.08 -25.20
N ARG A 247 -28.75 2.41 -25.29
CA ARG A 247 -30.06 3.02 -25.55
C ARG A 247 -30.15 3.92 -26.78
N GLN A 248 -29.02 4.23 -27.43
CA GLN A 248 -29.00 5.00 -28.69
C GLN A 248 -29.15 4.14 -29.96
N ARG A 249 -29.24 2.81 -29.86
CA ARG A 249 -29.43 1.92 -31.03
C ARG A 249 -30.88 1.81 -31.54
N GLY A 250 -31.84 2.47 -30.88
CA GLY A 250 -33.21 2.61 -31.37
C GLY A 250 -33.53 4.06 -31.67
N ASN A 251 -33.96 4.37 -32.90
CA ASN A 251 -34.31 5.71 -33.36
C ASN A 251 -35.42 6.36 -32.52
N ALA A 252 -35.04 7.07 -31.46
CA ALA A 252 -35.65 8.30 -30.94
C ALA A 252 -34.94 8.66 -29.63
N ILE A 253 -34.40 9.88 -29.54
CA ILE A 253 -33.91 10.48 -28.30
C ILE A 253 -35.13 10.82 -27.44
N SER A 254 -35.84 9.80 -26.97
CA SER A 254 -37.02 9.95 -26.13
C SER A 254 -36.62 9.57 -24.73
N CYS A 255 -36.42 10.59 -23.90
CA CYS A 255 -36.42 10.56 -22.43
C CYS A 255 -35.84 9.28 -21.82
N LEU A 256 -34.54 9.28 -21.51
CA LEU A 256 -34.01 8.29 -20.57
C LEU A 256 -34.85 8.36 -19.29
N HIS A 257 -35.64 7.32 -19.03
CA HIS A 257 -36.38 7.23 -17.78
C HIS A 257 -35.36 7.25 -16.64
N ILE A 258 -35.55 8.15 -15.68
CA ILE A 258 -34.58 8.37 -14.61
C ILE A 258 -34.32 7.08 -13.84
N ASP A 259 -35.36 6.28 -13.60
CA ASP A 259 -35.24 5.00 -12.89
C ASP A 259 -34.32 4.00 -13.58
N ASP A 260 -34.34 3.97 -14.92
CA ASP A 260 -33.46 3.08 -15.66
C ASP A 260 -31.98 3.50 -15.56
N VAL A 261 -31.72 4.81 -15.50
CA VAL A 261 -30.38 5.34 -15.28
C VAL A 261 -29.91 4.96 -13.87
N LYS A 262 -30.78 5.08 -12.85
CA LYS A 262 -30.49 4.65 -11.48
C LYS A 262 -30.20 3.15 -11.40
N GLU A 263 -31.00 2.32 -12.08
CA GLU A 263 -30.81 0.87 -12.14
C GLU A 263 -29.48 0.53 -12.81
N GLY A 264 -29.21 1.06 -14.00
CA GLY A 264 -27.96 0.82 -14.72
C GLY A 264 -26.73 1.25 -13.92
N TYR A 265 -26.83 2.35 -13.19
CA TYR A 265 -25.77 2.82 -12.30
C TYR A 265 -25.51 1.86 -11.13
N SER A 266 -26.59 1.41 -10.48
CA SER A 266 -26.52 0.47 -9.34
C SER A 266 -25.98 -0.89 -9.77
N THR A 267 -26.45 -1.44 -10.89
CA THR A 267 -25.93 -2.68 -11.47
C THR A 267 -24.45 -2.55 -11.82
N THR A 268 -24.05 -1.41 -12.39
CA THR A 268 -22.65 -1.13 -12.72
C THR A 268 -21.77 -1.11 -11.47
N LEU A 269 -22.17 -0.41 -10.41
CA LEU A 269 -21.47 -0.39 -9.13
C LEU A 269 -21.29 -1.79 -8.53
N GLN A 270 -22.35 -2.60 -8.55
CA GLN A 270 -22.27 -3.99 -8.07
C GLN A 270 -21.34 -4.87 -8.94
N SER A 271 -21.27 -4.59 -10.24
CA SER A 271 -20.43 -5.33 -11.19
C SER A 271 -18.95 -4.93 -11.10
N LEU A 272 -18.66 -3.68 -10.75
CA LEU A 272 -17.32 -3.10 -10.64
C LEU A 272 -16.47 -3.87 -9.62
N ASP A 273 -17.06 -4.20 -8.47
CA ASP A 273 -16.42 -4.98 -7.42
C ASP A 273 -16.03 -6.39 -7.90
N LYS A 274 -16.80 -6.98 -8.83
CA LYS A 274 -16.61 -8.38 -9.26
C LYS A 274 -15.71 -8.53 -10.50
N LEU A 275 -15.89 -7.71 -11.53
CA LEU A 275 -15.30 -7.95 -12.86
C LEU A 275 -13.92 -7.32 -13.05
N LYS A 276 -13.74 -6.04 -12.70
CA LYS A 276 -12.47 -5.34 -12.96
C LYS A 276 -11.39 -5.72 -11.94
N GLY A 277 -11.78 -6.01 -10.70
CA GLY A 277 -10.88 -6.59 -9.70
C GLY A 277 -10.22 -7.88 -10.21
N LYS A 278 -10.98 -8.75 -10.90
CA LYS A 278 -10.45 -10.02 -11.43
C LYS A 278 -9.40 -9.82 -12.53
N HIS A 279 -9.69 -9.00 -13.53
CA HIS A 279 -8.75 -8.76 -14.64
C HIS A 279 -7.48 -8.04 -14.17
N ARG A 280 -7.64 -7.01 -13.32
CA ARG A 280 -6.49 -6.28 -12.75
C ARG A 280 -5.63 -7.20 -11.90
N ARG A 281 -6.24 -8.06 -11.07
CA ARG A 281 -5.52 -9.07 -10.28
C ARG A 281 -4.67 -9.98 -11.15
N GLN A 282 -5.25 -10.59 -12.19
CA GLN A 282 -4.51 -11.49 -13.09
C GLN A 282 -3.36 -10.79 -13.83
N HIS A 283 -3.54 -9.52 -14.20
CA HIS A 283 -2.49 -8.72 -14.80
C HIS A 283 -1.35 -8.45 -13.80
N LEU A 284 -1.68 -7.95 -12.60
CA LEU A 284 -0.70 -7.65 -11.56
C LEU A 284 0.06 -8.89 -11.10
N GLU A 285 -0.62 -10.02 -10.89
CA GLU A 285 0.01 -11.26 -10.46
C GLU A 285 1.05 -11.74 -11.50
N ARG A 286 0.68 -11.74 -12.80
CA ARG A 286 1.62 -12.07 -13.88
C ARG A 286 2.80 -11.10 -13.94
N ARG A 287 2.53 -9.79 -13.82
CA ARG A 287 3.53 -8.72 -13.83
C ARG A 287 4.56 -8.92 -12.72
N TYR A 288 4.10 -9.14 -11.48
CA TYR A 288 4.99 -9.32 -10.32
C TYR A 288 5.74 -10.64 -10.38
N LYS A 289 5.08 -11.76 -10.70
CA LYS A 289 5.75 -13.06 -10.86
C LYS A 289 6.84 -13.00 -11.92
N SER A 290 6.54 -12.42 -13.08
CA SER A 290 7.51 -12.28 -14.17
C SER A 290 8.72 -11.42 -13.75
N ALA A 291 8.48 -10.26 -13.15
CA ALA A 291 9.54 -9.36 -12.73
C ALA A 291 10.44 -9.97 -11.65
N TYR A 292 9.85 -10.49 -10.57
CA TYR A 292 10.62 -10.99 -9.43
C TYR A 292 11.30 -12.33 -9.70
N LYS A 293 10.65 -13.25 -10.44
CA LYS A 293 11.34 -14.48 -10.88
C LYS A 293 12.50 -14.15 -11.82
N GLY A 294 12.35 -13.14 -12.69
CA GLY A 294 13.41 -12.66 -13.57
C GLY A 294 14.55 -11.93 -12.86
N CYS A 295 14.34 -11.41 -11.64
CA CYS A 295 15.35 -10.68 -10.88
C CYS A 295 15.74 -11.34 -9.55
N ALA A 296 15.51 -12.65 -9.40
CA ALA A 296 15.76 -13.40 -8.17
C ALA A 296 17.19 -13.19 -7.62
N GLU A 297 18.21 -13.32 -8.48
CA GLU A 297 19.60 -13.12 -8.09
C GLU A 297 19.88 -11.71 -7.58
N LEU A 298 19.32 -10.69 -8.25
CA LEU A 298 19.50 -9.30 -7.87
C LEU A 298 18.79 -8.99 -6.55
N PHE A 299 17.59 -9.53 -6.36
CA PHE A 299 16.84 -9.41 -5.12
C PHE A 299 17.62 -10.04 -3.95
N LEU A 300 18.08 -11.28 -4.12
CA LEU A 300 18.87 -11.99 -3.11
C LEU A 300 20.20 -11.28 -2.82
N ALA A 301 20.87 -10.73 -3.85
CA ALA A 301 22.08 -9.93 -3.66
C ALA A 301 21.83 -8.63 -2.88
N THR A 302 20.67 -8.03 -3.06
CA THR A 302 20.30 -6.74 -2.45
C THR A 302 19.99 -6.92 -0.96
N TYR A 303 19.19 -7.92 -0.62
CA TYR A 303 18.66 -8.08 0.75
C TYR A 303 19.39 -9.14 1.57
N PHE A 304 20.05 -10.09 0.90
CA PHE A 304 20.77 -11.21 1.52
C PHE A 304 22.21 -11.32 0.95
N PRO A 305 23.04 -10.25 1.07
CA PRO A 305 24.31 -10.12 0.33
C PRO A 305 25.35 -11.20 0.67
N GLU A 306 25.34 -11.73 1.91
CA GLU A 306 26.27 -12.81 2.31
C GLU A 306 26.01 -14.11 1.57
N VAL A 307 24.76 -14.37 1.16
CA VAL A 307 24.43 -15.49 0.31
C VAL A 307 25.17 -15.39 -1.01
N VAL A 308 25.11 -14.22 -1.64
CA VAL A 308 25.73 -14.00 -2.95
C VAL A 308 27.24 -13.98 -2.86
N ARG A 309 27.83 -13.56 -1.73
CA ARG A 309 29.28 -13.73 -1.49
C ARG A 309 29.68 -15.21 -1.46
N GLY A 310 28.90 -16.07 -0.80
CA GLY A 310 29.07 -17.52 -0.85
C GLY A 310 28.96 -18.06 -2.27
N MET A 311 27.98 -17.58 -3.04
CA MET A 311 27.77 -18.00 -4.44
C MET A 311 28.79 -17.44 -5.44
N ARG A 312 29.47 -16.31 -5.15
CA ARG A 312 30.47 -15.71 -6.07
C ARG A 312 31.67 -16.60 -6.30
N ARG A 313 31.99 -17.52 -5.37
CA ARG A 313 32.97 -18.59 -5.61
C ARG A 313 32.56 -19.50 -6.77
N GLN A 314 31.28 -19.49 -7.18
CA GLN A 314 30.70 -20.27 -8.27
C GLN A 314 30.35 -19.44 -9.53
N ARG A 315 30.96 -18.26 -9.76
CA ARG A 315 30.76 -17.43 -10.98
C ARG A 315 29.32 -16.96 -11.22
N ILE A 316 28.63 -16.39 -10.22
CA ILE A 316 27.42 -15.60 -10.54
C ILE A 316 27.82 -14.40 -11.39
N HIS A 317 27.34 -14.39 -12.63
CA HIS A 317 27.52 -13.28 -13.55
C HIS A 317 26.60 -12.14 -13.14
N ILE A 318 27.03 -11.33 -12.15
CA ILE A 318 26.36 -10.05 -11.90
C ILE A 318 26.55 -9.22 -13.17
N PRO A 319 25.45 -8.86 -13.88
CA PRO A 319 25.52 -8.11 -15.10
C PRO A 319 26.42 -6.88 -14.91
N PRO A 320 27.35 -6.57 -15.83
CA PRO A 320 28.28 -5.46 -15.69
C PRO A 320 27.59 -4.13 -15.33
N ARG A 321 26.35 -3.93 -15.79
CA ARG A 321 25.50 -2.77 -15.52
C ARG A 321 25.14 -2.57 -14.05
N LEU A 322 25.25 -3.61 -13.23
CA LEU A 322 24.94 -3.61 -11.80
C LEU A 322 26.19 -3.49 -10.92
N ARG A 323 27.40 -3.53 -11.50
CA ARG A 323 28.63 -3.30 -10.74
C ARG A 323 28.79 -1.80 -10.44
N GLY A 324 28.99 -1.46 -9.17
CA GLY A 324 29.29 -0.10 -8.72
C GLY A 324 28.09 0.85 -8.60
N ARG A 325 26.87 0.41 -8.97
CA ARG A 325 25.66 1.17 -8.68
C ARG A 325 25.10 0.78 -7.31
N PRO A 326 24.68 1.73 -6.47
CA PRO A 326 23.96 1.40 -5.24
C PRO A 326 22.71 0.59 -5.62
N PHE A 327 22.45 -0.49 -4.90
CA PHE A 327 21.22 -1.25 -5.08
C PHE A 327 20.04 -0.31 -4.85
N ALA A 328 19.13 -0.25 -5.83
CA ALA A 328 18.04 0.71 -5.85
C ALA A 328 16.70 -0.01 -5.79
N PHE A 329 15.84 0.47 -4.90
CA PHE A 329 14.52 -0.07 -4.61
C PHE A 329 13.45 0.59 -5.48
N PRO A 330 12.39 -0.12 -5.93
CA PRO A 330 12.26 -1.57 -5.90
C PRO A 330 13.12 -2.22 -6.99
N VAL A 331 13.77 -3.34 -6.68
CA VAL A 331 14.55 -4.19 -7.58
C VAL A 331 13.74 -4.59 -8.82
N GLY A 332 12.48 -5.02 -8.63
CA GLY A 332 11.63 -5.53 -9.71
C GLY A 332 11.15 -4.51 -10.75
N HIS A 333 11.44 -3.21 -10.55
CA HIS A 333 10.95 -2.14 -11.41
C HIS A 333 12.07 -1.36 -12.10
N THR A 334 11.81 -0.77 -13.27
CA THR A 334 12.81 0.04 -14.01
C THR A 334 13.03 1.40 -13.35
N THR A 335 11.96 2.06 -12.93
CA THR A 335 12.01 3.30 -12.15
C THR A 335 12.29 2.98 -10.69
N LYS A 336 13.25 3.65 -10.09
CA LYS A 336 13.65 3.45 -8.70
C LYS A 336 13.24 4.65 -7.83
N VAL A 337 13.09 4.38 -6.55
CA VAL A 337 12.89 5.36 -5.50
C VAL A 337 14.25 5.87 -5.05
N PHE A 338 14.56 7.12 -5.38
CA PHE A 338 15.78 7.80 -4.92
C PHE A 338 15.48 8.95 -3.97
N ARG A 339 14.25 9.47 -3.99
CA ARG A 339 13.79 10.59 -3.17
C ARG A 339 12.30 10.42 -2.84
N ARG A 340 11.87 11.10 -1.77
CA ARG A 340 10.47 11.15 -1.34
C ARG A 340 9.48 11.43 -2.46
N ALA A 341 9.80 12.41 -3.30
CA ALA A 341 8.94 12.83 -4.39
C ALA A 341 8.61 11.70 -5.39
N ASN A 342 9.44 10.65 -5.47
CA ASN A 342 9.15 9.50 -6.33
C ASN A 342 7.90 8.73 -5.87
N TYR A 343 7.59 8.72 -4.58
CA TYR A 343 6.38 8.08 -4.05
C TYR A 343 5.09 8.81 -4.47
N ARG A 344 5.16 9.97 -5.13
CA ARG A 344 3.97 10.57 -5.77
C ARG A 344 3.47 9.72 -6.93
N SER A 345 4.34 8.94 -7.58
CA SER A 345 3.94 7.97 -8.60
C SER A 345 3.25 6.78 -7.93
N TYR A 346 1.97 6.59 -8.22
CA TYR A 346 1.17 5.51 -7.63
C TYR A 346 1.73 4.12 -8.03
N ASP A 347 2.08 3.93 -9.31
CA ASP A 347 2.67 2.66 -9.79
C ASP A 347 3.94 2.30 -9.00
N LEU A 348 4.81 3.29 -8.74
CA LEU A 348 6.02 3.05 -7.96
C LEU A 348 5.73 2.67 -6.50
N ARG A 349 4.65 3.20 -5.91
CA ARG A 349 4.17 2.76 -4.59
C ARG A 349 3.70 1.31 -4.60
N GLU A 350 2.99 0.88 -5.64
CA GLU A 350 2.54 -0.51 -5.78
C GLU A 350 3.73 -1.49 -5.84
N TRP A 351 4.76 -1.13 -6.61
CA TRP A 351 5.99 -1.93 -6.68
C TRP A 351 6.78 -1.95 -5.37
N ALA A 352 6.91 -0.78 -4.74
CA ALA A 352 7.56 -0.66 -3.44
C ALA A 352 6.90 -1.56 -2.40
N TRP A 353 5.56 -1.53 -2.34
CA TRP A 353 4.80 -2.36 -1.43
C TRP A 353 4.96 -3.87 -1.73
N MET A 354 4.89 -4.26 -3.00
CA MET A 354 5.15 -5.65 -3.40
C MET A 354 6.53 -6.15 -2.93
N GLU A 355 7.58 -5.35 -3.13
CA GLU A 355 8.93 -5.72 -2.72
C GLU A 355 9.09 -5.79 -1.20
N GLU A 356 8.51 -4.82 -0.48
CA GLU A 356 8.51 -4.79 0.98
C GLU A 356 7.89 -6.06 1.57
N LEU A 357 6.71 -6.45 1.06
CA LEU A 357 6.05 -7.66 1.54
C LEU A 357 6.84 -8.91 1.15
N LEU A 358 7.49 -8.92 -0.03
CA LEU A 358 8.34 -10.03 -0.45
C LEU A 358 9.55 -10.22 0.46
N VAL A 359 10.24 -9.14 0.85
CA VAL A 359 11.38 -9.22 1.78
C VAL A 359 10.94 -9.74 3.14
N ARG A 360 9.80 -9.27 3.65
CA ARG A 360 9.22 -9.73 4.92
C ARG A 360 8.88 -11.21 4.85
N THR A 361 8.06 -11.62 3.89
CA THR A 361 7.67 -13.04 3.74
C THR A 361 8.88 -13.95 3.52
N MET A 362 9.92 -13.49 2.83
CA MET A 362 11.18 -14.23 2.72
C MET A 362 11.85 -14.43 4.08
N LEU A 363 11.96 -13.37 4.86
CA LEU A 363 12.55 -13.41 6.19
C LEU A 363 11.76 -14.33 7.12
N ASP A 364 10.43 -14.25 7.10
CA ASP A 364 9.54 -15.12 7.88
C ASP A 364 9.78 -16.60 7.55
N LYS A 365 9.92 -16.93 6.26
CA LYS A 365 10.20 -18.30 5.83
C LYS A 365 11.60 -18.75 6.25
N LEU A 366 12.61 -17.89 6.18
CA LEU A 366 13.96 -18.20 6.64
C LEU A 366 14.02 -18.42 8.16
N ILE A 367 13.25 -17.65 8.93
CA ILE A 367 13.06 -17.84 10.37
C ILE A 367 12.42 -19.21 10.64
N ALA A 368 11.37 -19.57 9.89
CA ALA A 368 10.72 -20.87 10.02
C ALA A 368 11.67 -22.03 9.68
N VAL A 369 12.50 -21.90 8.64
CA VAL A 369 13.54 -22.89 8.31
C VAL A 369 14.54 -23.03 9.45
N ARG A 370 15.01 -21.92 10.04
CA ARG A 370 15.90 -21.97 11.19
C ARG A 370 15.24 -22.72 12.36
N ALA A 371 14.03 -22.32 12.75
CA ALA A 371 13.28 -22.91 13.85
C ALA A 371 13.17 -24.43 13.71
N ALA A 372 12.83 -24.90 12.50
CA ALA A 372 12.74 -26.32 12.20
C ALA A 372 14.10 -27.03 12.27
N SER A 373 15.18 -26.37 11.83
CA SER A 373 16.53 -26.97 11.82
C SER A 373 17.20 -27.00 13.21
N THR A 374 16.86 -26.07 14.10
CA THR A 374 17.50 -25.92 15.42
C THR A 374 16.63 -26.38 16.58
N ASN A 375 15.34 -26.67 16.35
CA ASN A 375 14.32 -26.86 17.38
C ASN A 375 14.26 -25.70 18.39
N GLU A 376 14.65 -24.48 17.98
CA GLU A 376 14.53 -23.27 18.80
C GLU A 376 13.06 -22.81 18.87
N THR A 377 12.61 -22.35 20.03
CA THR A 377 11.27 -21.78 20.17
C THR A 377 11.17 -20.41 19.50
N PRO A 378 9.95 -19.94 19.16
CA PRO A 378 9.76 -18.61 18.59
C PRO A 378 10.34 -17.48 19.46
N GLU A 379 10.31 -17.61 20.78
CA GLU A 379 10.88 -16.64 21.73
C GLU A 379 12.41 -16.58 21.63
N VAL A 380 13.08 -17.73 21.50
CA VAL A 380 14.53 -17.79 21.33
C VAL A 380 14.94 -17.12 20.02
N ILE A 381 14.18 -17.34 18.95
CA ILE A 381 14.43 -16.70 17.65
C ILE A 381 14.20 -15.19 17.73
N ALA A 382 13.11 -14.75 18.37
CA ALA A 382 12.86 -13.32 18.58
C ALA A 382 13.99 -12.66 19.38
N ALA A 383 14.44 -13.28 20.47
CA ALA A 383 15.58 -12.80 21.24
C ALA A 383 16.88 -12.79 20.41
N ALA A 384 17.10 -13.79 19.56
CA ALA A 384 18.26 -13.83 18.66
C ALA A 384 18.20 -12.75 17.57
N LEU A 385 17.01 -12.36 17.12
CA LEU A 385 16.81 -11.24 16.20
C LEU A 385 16.99 -9.88 16.88
N GLN A 386 16.83 -9.77 18.20
CA GLN A 386 17.09 -8.51 18.93
C GLN A 386 18.57 -8.32 19.27
N ARG A 387 19.32 -9.42 19.31
CA ARG A 387 20.75 -9.44 19.64
C ARG A 387 21.61 -8.76 18.58
N PRO A 388 22.76 -8.17 18.96
CA PRO A 388 23.68 -7.52 18.03
C PRO A 388 24.32 -8.51 17.04
N GLU A 389 24.42 -9.79 17.41
CA GLU A 389 24.98 -10.85 16.56
C GLU A 389 24.17 -11.05 15.27
N PRO A 390 24.83 -11.44 14.15
CA PRO A 390 24.12 -11.71 12.91
C PRO A 390 23.21 -12.94 13.01
N PHE A 391 21.94 -12.79 12.64
CA PHE A 391 21.02 -13.91 12.56
C PHE A 391 21.36 -14.77 11.34
N THR A 392 21.83 -15.99 11.59
CA THR A 392 22.34 -16.90 10.56
C THR A 392 21.40 -18.07 10.35
N VAL A 393 21.19 -18.48 9.10
CA VAL A 393 20.42 -19.67 8.70
C VAL A 393 21.25 -20.48 7.72
N SER A 394 21.31 -21.80 7.89
CA SER A 394 22.08 -22.69 7.01
C SER A 394 21.13 -23.43 6.07
N LEU A 395 21.27 -23.22 4.75
CA LEU A 395 20.44 -23.84 3.71
C LEU A 395 21.30 -24.15 2.47
N SER A 396 20.87 -25.13 1.68
CA SER A 396 21.36 -25.31 0.32
C SER A 396 20.94 -24.16 -0.61
N LYS A 397 21.57 -24.08 -1.78
CA LYS A 397 21.19 -23.08 -2.79
C LYS A 397 19.77 -23.37 -3.28
N GLU A 398 19.46 -24.63 -3.52
CA GLU A 398 18.18 -25.12 -4.02
C GLU A 398 17.05 -24.74 -3.05
N GLU A 399 17.22 -24.99 -1.76
CA GLU A 399 16.25 -24.61 -0.71
C GLU A 399 16.04 -23.09 -0.65
N LEU A 400 17.08 -22.29 -0.84
CA LEU A 400 16.93 -20.83 -0.87
C LEU A 400 16.07 -20.38 -2.06
N TYR A 401 16.37 -20.88 -3.26
CA TYR A 401 15.61 -20.53 -4.46
C TYR A 401 14.18 -21.04 -4.40
N GLU A 402 13.97 -22.24 -3.84
CA GLU A 402 12.63 -22.76 -3.61
C GLU A 402 11.85 -21.87 -2.63
N THR A 403 12.49 -21.47 -1.52
CA THR A 403 11.91 -20.55 -0.54
C THR A 403 11.55 -19.22 -1.19
N TYR A 404 12.45 -18.68 -2.03
CA TYR A 404 12.23 -17.46 -2.80
C TYR A 404 11.07 -17.54 -3.78
N ASN A 405 11.00 -18.60 -4.57
CA ASN A 405 9.93 -18.80 -5.53
C ASN A 405 8.58 -18.93 -4.83
N ARG A 406 8.54 -19.68 -3.72
CA ARG A 406 7.33 -19.85 -2.90
C ARG A 406 6.86 -18.52 -2.30
N ALA A 407 7.78 -17.74 -1.72
CA ALA A 407 7.46 -16.40 -1.21
C ALA A 407 6.97 -15.48 -2.32
N THR A 408 7.62 -15.50 -3.48
CA THR A 408 7.24 -14.68 -4.64
C THR A 408 5.84 -15.02 -5.12
N ASP A 409 5.49 -16.30 -5.23
CA ASP A 409 4.17 -16.72 -5.69
C ASP A 409 3.05 -16.37 -4.70
N GLU A 410 3.31 -16.52 -3.40
CA GLU A 410 2.40 -16.15 -2.32
C GLU A 410 2.16 -14.63 -2.29
N VAL A 411 3.24 -13.85 -2.22
CA VAL A 411 3.17 -12.39 -2.12
C VAL A 411 2.60 -11.78 -3.39
N ALA A 412 2.99 -12.24 -4.57
CA ALA A 412 2.45 -11.71 -5.82
C ALA A 412 0.95 -11.93 -5.95
N SER A 413 0.44 -13.09 -5.52
CA SER A 413 -1.00 -13.39 -5.50
C SER A 413 -1.74 -12.51 -4.49
N GLN A 414 -1.20 -12.38 -3.28
CA GLN A 414 -1.78 -11.55 -2.22
C GLN A 414 -1.82 -10.07 -2.62
N VAL A 415 -0.68 -9.49 -2.98
CA VAL A 415 -0.56 -8.07 -3.34
C VAL A 415 -1.39 -7.76 -4.57
N ALA A 416 -1.43 -8.64 -5.57
CA ALA A 416 -2.29 -8.46 -6.73
C ALA A 416 -3.78 -8.44 -6.37
N ALA A 417 -4.22 -9.27 -5.42
CA ALA A 417 -5.60 -9.26 -4.95
C ALA A 417 -5.93 -7.97 -4.21
N GLU A 418 -5.08 -7.55 -3.28
CA GLU A 418 -5.28 -6.33 -2.48
C GLU A 418 -5.25 -5.07 -3.35
N GLN A 419 -4.26 -4.93 -4.24
CA GLN A 419 -4.16 -3.80 -5.16
C GLN A 419 -5.29 -3.79 -6.20
N ALA A 420 -5.76 -4.94 -6.66
CA ALA A 420 -6.90 -5.00 -7.57
C ALA A 420 -8.22 -4.64 -6.90
N SER A 421 -8.42 -5.03 -5.63
CA SER A 421 -9.56 -4.57 -4.82
C SER A 421 -9.49 -3.06 -4.65
N ALA A 422 -8.33 -2.54 -4.23
CA ALA A 422 -8.08 -1.11 -4.09
C ALA A 422 -8.31 -0.33 -5.39
N TYR A 423 -7.92 -0.89 -6.55
CA TYR A 423 -8.21 -0.33 -7.86
C TYR A 423 -9.72 -0.28 -8.14
N ALA A 424 -10.43 -1.39 -7.93
CA ALA A 424 -11.87 -1.48 -8.16
C ALA A 424 -12.65 -0.46 -7.32
N SER A 425 -12.31 -0.33 -6.02
CA SER A 425 -12.90 0.67 -5.14
C SER A 425 -12.66 2.09 -5.63
N ARG A 426 -11.47 2.43 -6.16
CA ARG A 426 -11.20 3.76 -6.73
C ARG A 426 -11.95 4.02 -8.02
N VAL A 427 -12.10 3.02 -8.89
CA VAL A 427 -12.95 3.13 -10.08
C VAL A 427 -14.40 3.39 -9.66
N ALA A 428 -14.91 2.68 -8.65
CA ALA A 428 -16.26 2.89 -8.13
C ALA A 428 -16.43 4.29 -7.51
N LEU A 429 -15.46 4.76 -6.72
CA LEU A 429 -15.45 6.11 -6.17
C LEU A 429 -15.42 7.20 -7.25
N ALA A 430 -14.56 7.02 -8.26
CA ALA A 430 -14.48 7.91 -9.42
C ALA A 430 -15.81 7.91 -10.18
N PHE A 431 -16.39 6.73 -10.41
CA PHE A 431 -17.71 6.59 -11.01
C PHE A 431 -18.74 7.35 -10.18
N MET A 432 -18.96 7.05 -8.88
CA MET A 432 -19.90 7.76 -7.97
C MET A 432 -19.75 9.28 -8.01
N THR A 433 -18.53 9.80 -8.16
CA THR A 433 -18.29 11.24 -8.27
C THR A 433 -18.91 11.85 -9.53
N THR A 434 -19.00 11.09 -10.63
CA THR A 434 -19.66 11.52 -11.88
C THR A 434 -21.18 11.61 -11.77
N ALA A 435 -21.79 10.85 -10.87
CA ALA A 435 -23.21 10.99 -10.53
C ALA A 435 -23.52 12.22 -9.68
N TYR A 436 -22.49 12.87 -9.12
CA TYR A 436 -22.62 14.13 -8.41
C TYR A 436 -22.32 15.30 -9.35
N ASN A 437 -22.66 16.53 -8.95
CA ASN A 437 -22.17 17.72 -9.63
C ASN A 437 -20.64 17.79 -9.45
N HIS A 438 -19.91 17.17 -10.37
CA HIS A 438 -18.46 17.02 -10.30
C HIS A 438 -17.76 18.35 -10.06
N CYS A 439 -18.19 19.45 -10.69
CA CYS A 439 -17.63 20.79 -10.49
C CYS A 439 -17.57 21.15 -9.01
N SER A 440 -18.66 20.90 -8.26
CA SER A 440 -18.71 21.18 -6.82
C SER A 440 -17.66 20.39 -6.02
N VAL A 441 -17.36 19.15 -6.39
CA VAL A 441 -16.33 18.33 -5.72
C VAL A 441 -14.92 18.85 -6.02
N MET A 442 -14.68 19.26 -7.26
CA MET A 442 -13.39 19.80 -7.69
C MET A 442 -13.09 21.16 -7.04
N ASP A 443 -14.12 22.00 -6.93
CA ASP A 443 -14.04 23.39 -6.46
C ASP A 443 -14.06 23.53 -4.93
N ALA A 444 -14.37 22.47 -4.17
CA ALA A 444 -14.46 22.49 -2.71
C ALA A 444 -13.11 22.59 -1.95
N ALA A 445 -12.14 23.35 -2.48
CA ALA A 445 -10.79 23.54 -1.92
C ALA A 445 -10.76 24.54 -0.76
#